data_AF-A0A965IPN3-F1
#
_entry.id   AF-A0A965IPN3-F1
#
_cell.length_a   1.000
_cell.length_b   1.000
_cell.length_c   1.000
_cell.angle_alpha   90.00
_cell.angle_beta   90.00
_cell.angle_gamma   90.00
#
_symmetry.space_group_name_H-M   'P 1'
#
loop_
_entity.id
_entity.type
_entity.pdbx_description
1 polymer ?
#
loop_
_entity_poly.entity_id
_entity_poly.type
_entity_poly.pdbx_seq_one_letter_code
_entity_poly.pdbx_strand_id
1 'polypeptide(L)'
;MAHYAFLDENNFVTEVIVGRDEGELDIDWEKYYGDFRGQVCKRTSYNTRNNQHLYGGVPYRGNYAGIGFYYDPNLDAFIPPKPNEQAILDTNTYTWIINN
;
A
#
# COMPACT_ATOMS: atom_id res chain seq x y z
N MET A 1 14.05 5.83 4.84
CA MET A 1 13.74 4.41 5.12
C MET A 1 12.32 4.14 4.63
N ALA A 2 12.21 3.29 3.62
CA ALA A 2 10.94 2.99 2.98
C ALA A 2 10.24 1.85 3.71
N HIS A 3 8.95 1.70 3.45
CA HIS A 3 8.16 0.58 3.95
C HIS A 3 7.73 -0.29 2.77
N TYR A 4 7.56 -1.59 3.03
CA TYR A 4 7.21 -2.57 2.02
C TYR A 4 6.15 -3.51 2.56
N ALA A 5 5.14 -3.79 1.75
CA ALA A 5 4.03 -4.68 2.07
C ALA A 5 4.14 -5.96 1.23
N PHE A 6 4.07 -7.11 1.89
CA PHE A 6 3.96 -8.40 1.22
C PHE A 6 2.49 -8.78 1.07
N LEU A 7 2.16 -9.30 -0.12
CA LEU A 7 0.80 -9.66 -0.49
C LEU A 7 0.65 -11.18 -0.63
N ASP A 8 -0.52 -11.69 -0.26
CA ASP A 8 -0.94 -13.04 -0.61
C ASP A 8 -1.44 -13.14 -2.07
N GLU A 9 -1.86 -14.34 -2.49
CA GLU A 9 -2.38 -14.57 -3.84
C GLU A 9 -3.66 -13.78 -4.19
N ASN A 10 -4.33 -13.21 -3.19
CA ASN A 10 -5.56 -12.43 -3.33
C ASN A 10 -5.30 -10.92 -3.16
N ASN A 11 -4.04 -10.48 -3.19
CA ASN A 11 -3.58 -9.11 -2.97
C ASN A 11 -3.88 -8.54 -1.57
N PHE A 12 -4.10 -9.37 -0.55
CA PHE A 12 -4.18 -8.89 0.83
C PHE A 12 -2.80 -8.78 1.45
N VAL A 13 -2.57 -7.69 2.18
CA VAL A 13 -1.33 -7.44 2.90
C VAL A 13 -1.22 -8.41 4.07
N THR A 14 -0.20 -9.26 4.07
CA THR A 14 0.08 -10.21 5.16
C THR A 14 1.12 -9.69 6.13
N GLU A 15 2.01 -8.79 5.69
CA GLU A 15 3.09 -8.23 6.50
C GLU A 15 3.54 -6.88 5.94
N VAL A 16 3.98 -5.99 6.82
CA VAL A 16 4.62 -4.71 6.45
C VAL A 16 5.97 -4.62 7.14
N ILE A 17 7.03 -4.39 6.37
CA ILE A 17 8.40 -4.26 6.85
C ILE A 17 8.96 -2.88 6.55
N VAL A 18 10.00 -2.52 7.30
CA VAL A 18 10.86 -1.37 7.01
C VAL A 18 12.05 -1.87 6.18
N GLY A 19 12.39 -1.16 5.11
CA GLY A 19 13.44 -1.56 4.18
C GLY A 19 14.18 -0.37 3.56
N ARG A 20 15.06 -0.68 2.60
CA ARG A 20 15.91 0.29 1.90
C ARG A 20 15.09 1.32 1.12
N ASP A 21 15.59 2.54 1.00
CA ASP A 21 14.99 3.55 0.12
C ASP A 21 15.29 3.19 -1.36
N GLU A 22 14.35 3.43 -2.28
CA GLU A 22 14.67 3.28 -3.71
C GLU A 22 15.63 4.35 -4.20
N GLY A 23 16.35 4.03 -5.27
CA GLY A 23 17.43 4.86 -5.81
C GLY A 23 18.77 4.57 -5.12
N GLU A 24 18.78 3.78 -4.03
CA GLU A 24 20.01 3.17 -3.53
C GLU A 24 20.44 2.02 -4.46
N LEU A 25 21.68 2.10 -4.95
CA LEU A 25 22.39 1.01 -5.63
C LEU A 25 21.79 0.51 -6.97
N ASP A 26 20.86 1.26 -7.56
CA ASP A 26 20.14 0.86 -8.79
C ASP A 26 19.42 -0.50 -8.66
N ILE A 27 18.95 -0.80 -7.44
CA ILE A 27 18.21 -2.02 -7.12
C ILE A 27 16.71 -1.72 -7.08
N ASP A 28 15.93 -2.54 -7.78
CA ASP A 28 14.49 -2.65 -7.55
C ASP A 28 14.25 -3.42 -6.24
N TRP A 29 14.03 -2.68 -5.17
CA TRP A 29 13.83 -3.26 -3.84
C TRP A 29 12.48 -3.96 -3.69
N GLU A 30 11.44 -3.57 -4.43
CA GLU A 30 10.19 -4.35 -4.48
C GLU A 30 10.47 -5.75 -5.02
N LYS A 31 11.19 -5.83 -6.15
CA LYS A 31 11.59 -7.12 -6.72
C LYS A 31 12.51 -7.89 -5.79
N TYR A 32 13.54 -7.26 -5.22
CA TYR A 32 14.50 -7.93 -4.33
C TYR A 32 13.80 -8.58 -3.13
N TYR A 33 12.97 -7.81 -2.41
CA TYR A 33 12.24 -8.33 -1.25
C TYR A 33 11.20 -9.37 -1.66
N GLY A 34 10.52 -9.15 -2.79
CA GLY A 34 9.55 -10.10 -3.32
C GLY A 34 10.18 -11.45 -3.67
N ASP A 35 11.30 -11.43 -4.39
CA ASP A 35 12.06 -12.64 -4.75
C ASP A 35 12.60 -13.35 -3.50
N PHE A 36 13.14 -12.59 -2.53
CA PHE A 36 13.64 -13.15 -1.27
C PHE A 36 12.56 -13.89 -0.47
N ARG A 37 11.33 -13.35 -0.47
CA ARG A 37 10.21 -13.92 0.29
C ARG A 37 9.35 -14.90 -0.52
N GLY A 38 9.47 -14.89 -1.84
CA GLY A 38 8.57 -15.63 -2.73
C GLY A 38 7.14 -15.08 -2.74
N GLN A 39 6.96 -13.78 -2.51
CA GLN A 39 5.66 -13.11 -2.45
C GLN A 39 5.70 -11.81 -3.24
N VAL A 40 4.54 -11.32 -3.70
CA VAL A 40 4.48 -9.98 -4.26
C VAL A 40 4.79 -8.98 -3.16
N CYS A 41 5.67 -8.04 -3.46
CA CYS A 41 6.08 -6.98 -2.56
C CYS A 41 5.76 -5.62 -3.20
N LYS A 42 5.22 -4.69 -2.41
CA LYS A 42 4.87 -3.35 -2.85
C LYS A 42 5.36 -2.32 -1.85
N ARG A 43 6.11 -1.33 -2.32
CA ARG A 43 6.57 -0.22 -1.49
C ARG A 43 5.39 0.65 -1.10
N THR A 44 5.47 1.21 0.09
CA THR A 44 4.47 2.09 0.68
C THR A 44 5.17 3.17 1.51
N SER A 45 4.53 4.32 1.68
CA SER A 45 5.06 5.42 2.52
C SER A 45 4.19 5.60 3.74
N TYR A 46 4.79 5.52 4.93
CA TYR A 46 4.13 5.85 6.19
C TYR A 46 3.52 7.26 6.18
N ASN A 47 4.07 8.14 5.34
CA ASN A 47 3.62 9.52 5.18
C ASN A 47 2.55 9.68 4.10
N THR A 48 1.95 8.59 3.62
CA THR A 48 0.84 8.66 2.67
C THR A 48 -0.47 8.26 3.34
N ARG A 49 -1.47 9.13 3.24
CA ARG A 49 -2.85 8.85 3.63
C ARG A 49 -3.82 9.63 2.75
N ASN A 50 -5.00 9.06 2.51
CA ASN A 50 -6.05 9.64 1.69
C ASN A 50 -5.57 10.10 0.31
N ASN A 51 -4.77 9.28 -0.38
CA ASN A 51 -4.18 9.60 -1.68
C ASN A 51 -3.27 10.84 -1.69
N GLN A 52 -2.68 11.18 -0.55
CA GLN A 52 -1.81 12.35 -0.41
C GLN A 52 -0.55 12.02 0.39
N HIS A 53 0.59 12.51 -0.09
CA HIS A 53 1.85 12.45 0.65
C HIS A 53 1.99 13.70 1.55
N LEU A 54 2.17 13.49 2.86
CA LEU A 54 2.06 14.55 3.88
C LEU A 54 3.18 15.59 3.85
N TYR A 55 4.31 15.27 3.23
CA TYR A 55 5.47 16.17 3.12
C TYR A 55 5.67 16.70 1.69
N GLY A 56 4.64 16.63 0.85
CA GLY A 56 4.74 16.93 -0.58
C GLY A 56 5.31 15.75 -1.38
N GLY A 57 5.13 15.78 -2.70
CA GLY A 57 5.48 14.67 -3.59
C GLY A 57 4.29 13.78 -3.97
N VAL A 58 4.55 12.77 -4.80
CA VAL A 58 3.55 11.82 -5.29
C VAL A 58 3.55 10.59 -4.38
N PRO A 59 2.38 10.14 -3.89
CA PRO A 59 2.27 8.87 -3.20
C PRO A 59 2.88 7.71 -4.00
N TYR A 60 3.64 6.83 -3.36
CA TYR A 60 4.08 5.60 -4.04
C TYR A 60 2.89 4.71 -4.39
N ARG A 61 1.93 4.64 -3.47
CA ARG A 61 0.61 4.00 -3.59
C ARG A 61 -0.38 4.95 -2.95
N GLY A 62 -1.66 4.89 -3.32
CA GLY A 62 -2.66 5.83 -2.81
C GLY A 62 -2.74 5.94 -1.27
N ASN A 63 -2.48 4.87 -0.52
CA ASN A 63 -2.49 4.89 0.94
C ASN A 63 -1.33 4.08 1.52
N TYR A 64 -1.04 4.27 2.80
CA TYR A 64 -0.14 3.37 3.51
C TYR A 64 -0.76 1.98 3.68
N ALA A 65 0.01 0.92 3.42
CA ALA A 65 -0.40 -0.46 3.66
C ALA A 65 -0.56 -0.78 5.16
N GLY A 66 -1.60 -1.52 5.50
CA GLY A 66 -1.76 -2.17 6.80
C GLY A 66 -2.08 -3.64 6.62
N ILE A 67 -1.74 -4.49 7.60
CA ILE A 67 -2.10 -5.93 7.54
C ILE A 67 -3.62 -6.06 7.37
N GLY A 68 -4.04 -6.91 6.43
CA GLY A 68 -5.43 -7.12 6.03
C GLY A 68 -5.97 -6.10 5.02
N PHE A 69 -5.20 -5.07 4.64
CA PHE A 69 -5.60 -4.17 3.55
C PHE A 69 -5.54 -4.92 2.23
N TYR A 70 -6.44 -4.60 1.31
CA TYR A 70 -6.41 -5.09 -0.06
C TYR A 70 -5.61 -4.12 -0.94
N TYR A 71 -4.66 -4.62 -1.70
CA TYR A 71 -4.00 -3.84 -2.75
C TYR A 71 -4.82 -3.94 -4.04
N ASP A 72 -5.33 -2.80 -4.52
CA ASP A 72 -5.99 -2.71 -5.83
C ASP A 72 -4.99 -2.25 -6.89
N PRO A 73 -4.60 -3.12 -7.85
CA PRO A 73 -3.63 -2.76 -8.88
C PRO A 73 -4.14 -1.72 -9.89
N ASN A 74 -5.47 -1.56 -10.04
CA ASN A 74 -6.03 -0.58 -10.98
C ASN A 74 -6.03 0.83 -10.39
N LEU A 75 -6.21 0.93 -9.08
CA LEU A 75 -6.17 2.20 -8.34
C LEU A 75 -4.77 2.53 -7.80
N ASP A 76 -3.85 1.55 -7.90
CA ASP A 76 -2.53 1.57 -7.29
C ASP A 76 -2.55 2.01 -5.81
N ALA A 77 -3.48 1.42 -5.04
CA ALA A 77 -3.78 1.85 -3.68
C ALA A 77 -4.02 0.69 -2.72
N PHE A 78 -3.65 0.90 -1.45
CA PHE A 78 -4.03 0.01 -0.37
C PHE A 78 -5.37 0.46 0.23
N ILE A 79 -6.36 -0.43 0.21
CA ILE A 79 -7.72 -0.17 0.66
C ILE A 79 -7.92 -0.91 1.99
N PRO A 80 -8.33 -0.22 3.07
CA PRO A 80 -8.60 -0.88 4.34
C PRO A 80 -9.74 -1.91 4.21
N PRO A 81 -9.84 -2.89 5.13
CA PRO A 81 -11.00 -3.78 5.19
C PRO A 81 -12.32 -2.99 5.19
N LYS A 82 -13.29 -3.45 4.40
CA LYS A 82 -14.61 -2.81 4.33
C LYS A 82 -15.29 -2.88 5.70
N PRO A 83 -15.70 -1.74 6.31
CA PRO A 83 -16.21 -1.75 7.67
C PRO A 83 -17.62 -2.37 7.78
N ASN A 84 -18.46 -2.20 6.75
CA ASN A 84 -19.78 -2.82 6.63
C ASN A 84 -20.27 -2.77 5.17
N GLU A 85 -21.41 -3.38 4.88
CA GLU A 85 -21.96 -3.45 3.52
C GLU A 85 -22.34 -2.07 2.93
N GLN A 86 -22.76 -1.13 3.78
CA GLN A 86 -23.22 0.21 3.40
C GLN A 86 -22.08 1.17 3.05
N ALA A 87 -20.84 0.85 3.44
CA ALA A 87 -19.69 1.65 3.12
C ALA A 87 -19.47 1.73 1.60
N ILE A 88 -19.21 2.94 1.12
CA ILE A 88 -18.89 3.23 -0.28
C ILE A 88 -17.44 3.67 -0.33
N LEU A 89 -16.67 3.12 -1.27
CA LEU A 89 -15.28 3.52 -1.47
C LEU A 89 -15.26 4.92 -2.10
N ASP A 90 -14.60 5.86 -1.44
CA ASP A 90 -14.28 7.15 -2.05
C ASP A 90 -13.07 6.99 -2.96
N THR A 91 -13.28 7.13 -4.26
CA THR A 91 -12.24 6.97 -5.27
C THR A 91 -11.21 8.10 -5.29
N ASN A 92 -11.42 9.18 -4.52
CA ASN A 92 -10.41 10.24 -4.38
C ASN A 92 -9.41 9.92 -3.28
N THR A 93 -9.86 9.29 -2.18
CA THR A 93 -9.06 9.02 -0.99
C THR A 93 -8.70 7.54 -0.83
N TYR A 94 -9.37 6.66 -1.57
CA TYR A 94 -9.31 5.20 -1.45
C TYR A 94 -9.62 4.71 -0.03
N THR A 95 -10.54 5.40 0.64
CA THR A 95 -11.06 5.06 1.97
C THR A 95 -12.58 4.87 1.95
N TRP A 96 -13.11 4.23 2.98
CA TRP A 96 -14.54 3.96 3.09
C TRP A 96 -15.29 5.13 3.72
N ILE A 97 -16.33 5.62 3.04
CA ILE A 97 -17.29 6.58 3.58
C ILE A 97 -18.54 5.82 4.05
N ILE A 98 -18.99 6.14 5.25
CA ILE A 98 -20.27 5.68 5.81
C ILE A 98 -21.20 6.89 5.86
N ASN A 99 -22.29 6.84 5.12
CA ASN A 99 -23.34 7.85 5.23
C ASN A 99 -24.18 7.49 6.45
N ASN A 100 -24.19 8.39 7.44
CA ASN A 100 -25.07 8.29 8.61
C ASN A 100 -26.51 8.70 8.27
#